data_AF-A0AAP2E5L7-F1
#
_entry.id   AF-A0AAP2E5L7-F1
#
_cell.length_a   1.000
_cell.length_b   1.000
_cell.length_c   1.000
_cell.angle_alpha   90.00
_cell.angle_beta   90.00
_cell.angle_gamma   90.00
#
_symmetry.space_group_name_H-M   'P 1'
#
loop_
_entity.id
_entity.type
_entity.pdbx_description
1 polymer ?
#
loop_
_entity_poly.entity_id
_entity_poly.type
_entity_poly.pdbx_seq_one_letter_code
_entity_poly.pdbx_strand_id
1 'polypeptide(L)'
;MHYKAMTLEGSGREVNKFEDWLGTTRYVDATVSPRDYWGERAVMENWQRARQYLDEFVKAVQAMDGLAKRYPAYINLVLANLSLMQGNGRAAALYLDLVPTTDPVVAYQVTAFRTVQITLQEDVRDRAVQEKLGVLYKTLLTDRVGQFESQKILFSLSTYLRYTFAQAGLVGLAGLFDHYAVDKFCYSCVTYGTFEYTLIRYLDRYASTADLEALLKVYHRADKNTLEEVLLKPHSHPHYFQDLLATKYLRRGDVINALGTLRKIPDGFWSTFANAQYYLDRDPFTVNEELLAGQTMTTYTKREIVEKLYALDTAAVQDPGQRARYCFMLGNAWFTFTTHAWFMLSYGDGSATPDEGVYAIGYLNSRKYFKKALAVEQDRDKQAKIIYMLAHLSESKKEKVEYARQYEQYETTAFYGRRNCLTLHDLAEKN
;
A
#
# COMPACT_ATOMS: atom_id res chain seq x y z
N MET A 1 7.86 6.38 55.87
CA MET A 1 6.95 5.40 55.23
C MET A 1 6.72 5.73 53.74
N HIS A 2 7.73 6.22 53.00
CA HIS A 2 7.58 6.75 51.63
C HIS A 2 8.78 6.43 50.72
N TYR A 3 9.27 5.18 50.75
CA TYR A 3 10.41 4.74 49.89
C TYR A 3 10.20 3.35 49.27
N LYS A 4 8.94 2.94 49.05
CA LYS A 4 8.59 1.59 48.56
C LYS A 4 7.79 1.55 47.25
N ALA A 5 7.49 2.71 46.64
CA ALA A 5 6.69 2.80 45.42
C ALA A 5 7.52 3.03 44.13
N MET A 6 8.76 3.55 44.23
CA MET A 6 9.57 3.92 43.04
C MET A 6 10.29 2.77 42.33
N THR A 7 10.31 1.55 42.87
CA THR A 7 11.05 0.43 42.26
C THR A 7 10.24 -0.37 41.25
N LEU A 8 8.90 -0.26 41.24
CA LEU A 8 8.03 -0.95 40.27
C LEU A 8 7.73 -0.08 39.02
N GLU A 9 7.62 1.23 39.18
CA GLU A 9 7.40 2.16 38.06
C GLU A 9 8.64 2.31 37.17
N GLY A 10 9.84 2.26 37.75
CA GLY A 10 11.11 2.31 36.99
C GLY A 10 11.35 1.08 36.11
N SER A 11 11.07 -0.12 36.63
CA SER A 11 11.12 -1.36 35.85
C SER A 11 10.00 -1.44 34.82
N GLY A 12 8.81 -0.92 35.13
CA GLY A 12 7.70 -0.81 34.18
C GLY A 12 8.01 0.12 33.01
N ARG A 13 8.77 1.21 33.23
CA ARG A 13 9.26 2.12 32.17
C ARG A 13 10.31 1.50 31.26
N GLU A 14 11.26 0.73 31.83
CA GLU A 14 12.26 0.00 31.04
C GLU A 14 11.63 -1.15 30.22
N VAL A 15 10.63 -1.85 30.78
CA VAL A 15 9.86 -2.88 30.05
C VAL A 15 8.90 -2.25 29.02
N ASN A 16 8.41 -1.01 29.25
CA ASN A 16 7.65 -0.22 28.28
C ASN A 16 8.47 0.38 27.13
N LYS A 17 9.81 0.19 27.11
CA LYS A 17 10.63 0.46 25.91
C LYS A 17 10.29 -0.45 24.72
N PHE A 18 9.26 -1.29 24.84
CA PHE A 18 8.52 -1.83 23.70
C PHE A 18 8.17 -0.73 22.68
N GLU A 19 7.86 0.50 23.12
CA GLU A 19 7.70 1.68 22.24
C GLU A 19 9.01 2.05 21.51
N ASP A 20 10.15 2.11 22.20
CA ASP A 20 11.43 2.46 21.58
C ASP A 20 12.01 1.36 20.66
N TRP A 21 11.50 0.12 20.74
CA TRP A 21 12.00 -1.01 19.93
C TRP A 21 11.04 -1.46 18.82
N LEU A 22 9.73 -1.32 19.02
CA LEU A 22 8.71 -1.67 18.02
C LEU A 22 8.01 -0.42 17.43
N GLY A 23 8.30 0.77 17.95
CA GLY A 23 7.67 2.02 17.51
C GLY A 23 8.53 3.26 17.77
N THR A 24 9.76 3.34 17.27
CA THR A 24 10.49 4.62 17.18
C THR A 24 9.72 5.60 16.31
N THR A 25 8.82 6.34 16.95
CA THR A 25 8.07 7.48 16.43
C THR A 25 8.68 8.80 16.90
N ARG A 26 9.98 8.89 17.27
CA ARG A 26 10.60 10.23 17.42
C ARG A 26 10.65 11.04 16.09
N TYR A 27 10.14 10.46 15.01
CA TYR A 27 9.67 11.08 13.76
C TYR A 27 8.28 11.75 13.81
N VAL A 28 7.70 12.05 14.99
CA VAL A 28 6.48 12.90 15.08
C VAL A 28 6.72 14.41 14.85
N ASP A 29 7.91 14.84 14.42
CA ASP A 29 8.09 16.18 13.86
C ASP A 29 7.99 16.13 12.33
N ALA A 30 6.88 16.65 11.80
CA ALA A 30 6.53 16.64 10.39
C ALA A 30 7.39 17.57 9.50
N THR A 31 8.51 18.08 10.01
CA THR A 31 9.32 19.10 9.32
C THR A 31 10.74 18.66 8.94
N VAL A 32 11.20 17.46 9.32
CA VAL A 32 12.58 17.04 9.03
C VAL A 32 12.63 15.83 8.10
N SER A 33 13.24 16.03 6.92
CA SER A 33 13.44 15.04 5.87
C SER A 33 14.11 13.74 6.40
N PRO A 34 13.58 12.53 6.13
CA PRO A 34 14.06 11.29 6.77
C PRO A 34 15.37 10.72 6.19
N ARG A 35 16.01 11.36 5.20
CA ARG A 35 17.03 10.68 4.38
C ARG A 35 18.42 10.51 5.02
N ASP A 36 18.74 11.16 6.15
CA ASP A 36 20.16 11.24 6.57
C ASP A 36 20.49 10.95 8.04
N TYR A 37 19.58 10.43 8.87
CA TYR A 37 19.85 10.43 10.32
C TYR A 37 20.66 9.24 10.88
N TRP A 38 20.69 8.08 10.23
CA TRP A 38 21.52 6.95 10.68
C TRP A 38 21.96 6.09 9.50
N GLY A 39 23.25 6.08 9.18
CA GLY A 39 23.79 5.09 8.24
C GLY A 39 23.54 3.67 8.76
N GLU A 40 23.28 2.71 7.86
CA GLU A 40 22.95 1.31 8.18
C GLU A 40 23.89 0.69 9.24
N ARG A 41 25.16 1.07 9.23
CA ARG A 41 26.17 0.65 10.21
C ARG A 41 25.84 1.07 11.65
N ALA A 42 25.38 2.29 11.88
CA ALA A 42 25.02 2.77 13.21
C ALA A 42 23.75 2.07 13.74
N VAL A 43 22.80 1.75 12.84
CA VAL A 43 21.61 0.95 13.17
C VAL A 43 22.02 -0.47 13.60
N MET A 44 22.94 -1.11 12.86
CA MET A 44 23.41 -2.46 13.18
C MET A 44 24.27 -2.54 14.45
N GLU A 45 25.17 -1.56 14.66
CA GLU A 45 25.98 -1.48 15.89
C GLU A 45 25.09 -1.22 17.13
N ASN A 46 24.07 -0.39 17.00
CA ASN A 46 23.08 -0.18 18.06
C ASN A 46 22.26 -1.45 18.32
N TRP A 47 21.88 -2.20 17.28
CA TRP A 47 21.12 -3.44 17.43
C TRP A 47 21.88 -4.50 18.24
N GLN A 48 23.18 -4.70 17.97
CA GLN A 48 24.00 -5.68 18.71
C GLN A 48 24.15 -5.31 20.19
N ARG A 49 24.41 -4.03 20.50
CA ARG A 49 24.50 -3.56 21.89
C ARG A 49 23.16 -3.69 22.61
N ALA A 50 22.08 -3.33 21.93
CA ALA A 50 20.73 -3.43 22.44
C ALA A 50 20.38 -4.90 22.75
N ARG A 51 20.82 -5.83 21.90
CA ARG A 51 20.66 -7.27 22.13
C ARG A 51 21.46 -7.77 23.34
N GLN A 52 22.71 -7.34 23.49
CA GLN A 52 23.53 -7.68 24.67
C GLN A 52 22.88 -7.16 25.96
N TYR A 53 22.40 -5.91 25.94
CA TYR A 53 21.67 -5.33 27.07
C TYR A 53 20.42 -6.14 27.42
N LEU A 54 19.64 -6.57 26.42
CA LEU A 54 18.47 -7.42 26.65
C LEU A 54 18.84 -8.74 27.33
N ASP A 55 19.93 -9.39 26.89
CA ASP A 55 20.39 -10.64 27.49
C ASP A 55 20.86 -10.45 28.95
N GLU A 56 21.54 -9.34 29.25
CA GLU A 56 21.93 -8.98 30.63
C GLU A 56 20.72 -8.66 31.50
N PHE A 57 19.75 -7.92 30.96
CA PHE A 57 18.53 -7.56 31.68
C PHE A 57 17.67 -8.79 32.01
N VAL A 58 17.55 -9.75 31.10
CA VAL A 58 16.88 -11.03 31.38
C VAL A 58 17.52 -11.75 32.56
N LYS A 59 18.85 -11.85 32.59
CA LYS A 59 19.58 -12.47 33.71
C LYS A 59 19.34 -11.71 35.02
N ALA A 60 19.33 -10.38 34.97
CA ALA A 60 19.07 -9.55 36.15
C ALA A 60 17.66 -9.80 36.70
N VAL A 61 16.62 -9.85 35.84
CA VAL A 61 15.25 -10.15 36.26
C VAL A 61 15.12 -11.56 36.83
N GLN A 62 15.76 -12.56 36.20
CA GLN A 62 15.78 -13.94 36.68
C GLN A 62 16.41 -14.06 38.08
N ALA A 63 17.38 -13.21 38.42
CA ALA A 63 18.04 -13.20 39.73
C ALA A 63 17.24 -12.47 40.84
N MET A 64 16.09 -11.86 40.52
CA MET A 64 15.27 -11.11 41.49
C MET A 64 14.36 -12.03 42.34
N ASP A 65 14.95 -12.99 43.07
CA ASP A 65 14.22 -14.01 43.86
C ASP A 65 13.16 -13.42 44.80
N GLY A 66 13.46 -12.28 45.43
CA GLY A 66 12.52 -11.62 46.35
C GLY A 66 11.25 -11.11 45.64
N LEU A 67 11.36 -10.63 44.41
CA LEU A 67 10.22 -10.22 43.60
C LEU A 67 9.53 -11.42 42.98
N ALA A 68 10.27 -12.42 42.52
CA ALA A 68 9.71 -13.66 41.98
C ALA A 68 8.82 -14.39 43.01
N LYS A 69 9.23 -14.42 44.29
CA LYS A 69 8.41 -14.98 45.38
C LYS A 69 7.17 -14.14 45.69
N ARG A 70 7.28 -12.81 45.62
CA ARG A 70 6.21 -11.88 46.01
C ARG A 70 5.18 -11.66 44.90
N TYR A 71 5.60 -11.67 43.64
CA TYR A 71 4.80 -11.37 42.46
C TYR A 71 5.12 -12.35 41.32
N PRO A 72 4.92 -13.66 41.51
CA PRO A 72 5.36 -14.69 40.55
C PRO A 72 4.74 -14.50 39.16
N ALA A 73 3.43 -14.23 39.09
CA ALA A 73 2.74 -14.00 37.81
C ALA A 73 3.31 -12.80 37.03
N TYR A 74 3.60 -11.70 37.72
CA TYR A 74 4.16 -10.51 37.10
C TYR A 74 5.58 -10.75 36.56
N ILE A 75 6.44 -11.40 37.35
CA ILE A 75 7.81 -11.74 36.92
C ILE A 75 7.80 -12.69 35.74
N ASN A 76 6.94 -13.72 35.76
CA ASN A 76 6.79 -14.63 34.62
C ASN A 76 6.29 -13.90 33.37
N LEU A 77 5.36 -12.96 33.50
CA LEU A 77 4.89 -12.16 32.36
C LEU A 77 5.99 -11.25 31.79
N VAL A 78 6.81 -10.64 32.64
CA VAL A 78 7.99 -9.86 32.21
C VAL A 78 8.99 -10.76 31.49
N LEU A 79 9.34 -11.91 32.06
CA LEU A 79 10.29 -12.85 31.45
C LEU A 79 9.77 -13.44 30.14
N ALA A 80 8.46 -13.69 30.02
CA ALA A 80 7.82 -14.06 28.78
C ALA A 80 8.02 -12.98 27.71
N ASN A 81 7.70 -11.71 28.02
CA ASN A 81 7.86 -10.60 27.10
C ASN A 81 9.32 -10.43 26.64
N LEU A 82 10.27 -10.46 27.58
CA LEU A 82 11.69 -10.34 27.24
C LEU A 82 12.17 -11.52 26.37
N SER A 83 11.68 -12.73 26.63
CA SER A 83 11.97 -13.90 25.80
C SER A 83 11.41 -13.75 24.37
N LEU A 84 10.24 -13.13 24.21
CA LEU A 84 9.69 -12.81 22.88
C LEU A 84 10.53 -11.77 22.15
N MET A 85 10.97 -10.72 22.83
CA MET A 85 11.90 -9.73 22.27
C MET A 85 13.23 -10.37 21.86
N GLN A 86 13.65 -11.42 22.58
CA GLN A 86 14.82 -12.21 22.23
C GLN A 86 14.59 -13.13 21.01
N GLY A 87 13.37 -13.27 20.50
CA GLY A 87 13.02 -14.30 19.52
C GLY A 87 13.06 -15.72 20.09
N ASN A 88 13.15 -15.88 21.42
CA ASN A 88 13.18 -17.17 22.09
C ASN A 88 11.76 -17.62 22.45
N GLY A 89 11.02 -18.08 21.44
CA GLY A 89 9.65 -18.55 21.63
C GLY A 89 9.53 -19.67 22.66
N ARG A 90 10.52 -20.55 22.79
CA ARG A 90 10.48 -21.69 23.74
C ARG A 90 10.53 -21.22 25.19
N ALA A 91 11.45 -20.30 25.51
CA ALA A 91 11.50 -19.71 26.84
C ALA A 91 10.22 -18.90 27.14
N ALA A 92 9.71 -18.14 26.16
CA ALA A 92 8.46 -17.41 26.31
C ALA A 92 7.29 -18.33 26.69
N ALA A 93 7.16 -19.48 26.00
CA ALA A 93 6.11 -20.46 26.30
C ALA A 93 6.18 -20.97 27.75
N LEU A 94 7.38 -21.34 28.21
CA LEU A 94 7.59 -21.80 29.60
C LEU A 94 7.11 -20.78 30.63
N TYR A 95 7.42 -19.50 30.41
CA TYR A 95 6.98 -18.45 31.34
C TYR A 95 5.49 -18.16 31.24
N LEU A 96 4.91 -18.16 30.04
CA LEU A 96 3.48 -17.92 29.83
C LEU A 96 2.61 -18.98 30.51
N ASP A 97 3.04 -20.25 30.52
CA ASP A 97 2.29 -21.33 31.17
C ASP A 97 2.26 -21.22 32.71
N LEU A 98 3.14 -20.40 33.28
CA LEU A 98 3.20 -20.13 34.72
C LEU A 98 2.40 -18.87 35.12
N VAL A 99 1.77 -18.16 34.17
CA VAL A 99 0.97 -16.96 34.44
C VAL A 99 -0.51 -17.32 34.59
N PRO A 100 -1.13 -17.12 35.76
CA PRO A 100 -2.58 -17.33 35.93
C PRO A 100 -3.39 -16.33 35.09
N THR A 101 -4.39 -16.82 34.36
CA THR A 101 -5.25 -16.01 33.48
C THR A 101 -6.62 -15.73 34.08
N THR A 102 -6.73 -15.68 35.41
CA THR A 102 -7.99 -15.37 36.11
C THR A 102 -8.36 -13.90 36.04
N ASP A 103 -7.36 -13.02 35.91
CA ASP A 103 -7.55 -11.58 35.67
C ASP A 103 -7.72 -11.33 34.16
N PRO A 104 -8.81 -10.68 33.70
CA PRO A 104 -9.03 -10.40 32.28
C PRO A 104 -7.92 -9.60 31.59
N VAL A 105 -7.28 -8.66 32.27
CA VAL A 105 -6.18 -7.85 31.73
C VAL A 105 -4.95 -8.73 31.49
N VAL A 106 -4.64 -9.59 32.46
CA VAL A 106 -3.54 -10.55 32.35
C VAL A 106 -3.83 -11.59 31.25
N ALA A 107 -5.06 -12.10 31.18
CA ALA A 107 -5.49 -13.03 30.14
C ALA A 107 -5.35 -12.42 28.73
N TYR A 108 -5.71 -11.15 28.58
CA TYR A 108 -5.55 -10.40 27.34
C TYR A 108 -4.08 -10.30 26.91
N GLN A 109 -3.19 -9.92 27.83
CA GLN A 109 -1.76 -9.82 27.58
C GLN A 109 -1.13 -11.17 27.25
N VAL A 110 -1.47 -12.23 28.01
CA VAL A 110 -1.01 -13.60 27.73
C VAL A 110 -1.46 -14.05 26.35
N THR A 111 -2.68 -13.72 25.93
CA THR A 111 -3.20 -14.06 24.59
C THR A 111 -2.40 -13.37 23.49
N ALA A 112 -2.07 -12.09 23.66
CA ALA A 112 -1.21 -11.35 22.73
C ALA A 112 0.20 -11.95 22.64
N PHE A 113 0.81 -12.25 23.80
CA PHE A 113 2.14 -12.87 23.85
C PHE A 113 2.17 -14.28 23.28
N ARG A 114 1.14 -15.09 23.51
CA ARG A 114 0.99 -16.42 22.87
C ARG A 114 0.89 -16.32 21.36
N THR A 115 0.25 -15.28 20.84
CA THR A 115 0.14 -15.06 19.39
C THR A 115 1.54 -14.86 18.77
N VAL A 116 2.39 -14.02 19.38
CA VAL A 116 3.78 -13.84 18.96
C VAL A 116 4.61 -15.11 19.16
N GLN A 117 4.47 -15.77 20.31
CA GLN A 117 5.19 -17.00 20.64
C GLN A 117 4.98 -18.11 19.59
N ILE A 118 3.75 -18.30 19.12
CA ILE A 118 3.44 -19.31 18.09
C ILE A 118 4.20 -18.99 16.79
N THR A 119 4.23 -17.73 16.36
CA THR A 119 4.95 -17.34 15.12
C THR A 119 6.46 -17.48 15.20
N LEU A 120 7.03 -17.54 16.41
CA LEU A 120 8.47 -17.80 16.63
C LEU A 120 8.81 -19.29 16.63
N GLN A 121 7.83 -20.17 16.75
CA GLN A 121 8.03 -21.61 16.90
C GLN A 121 7.46 -22.44 15.74
N GLU A 122 6.42 -21.94 15.08
CA GLU A 122 5.67 -22.67 14.05
C GLU A 122 5.65 -21.88 12.74
N ASP A 123 5.58 -22.57 11.59
CA ASP A 123 5.53 -21.90 10.28
C ASP A 123 4.13 -21.33 10.02
N VAL A 124 4.04 -20.01 9.88
CA VAL A 124 2.79 -19.30 9.59
C VAL A 124 2.18 -19.64 8.22
N ARG A 125 2.89 -20.35 7.35
CA ARG A 125 2.35 -20.95 6.12
C ARG A 125 1.45 -22.15 6.38
N ASP A 126 1.61 -22.82 7.52
CA ASP A 126 0.76 -23.93 7.89
C ASP A 126 -0.64 -23.43 8.26
N ARG A 127 -1.64 -24.03 7.63
CA ARG A 127 -3.04 -23.71 7.85
C ARG A 127 -3.49 -23.99 9.29
N ALA A 128 -2.96 -25.02 9.94
CA ALA A 128 -3.27 -25.31 11.34
C ALA A 128 -2.70 -24.23 12.28
N VAL A 129 -1.53 -23.68 11.95
CA VAL A 129 -0.94 -22.54 12.67
C VAL A 129 -1.79 -21.30 12.48
N GLN A 130 -2.22 -21.02 11.25
CA GLN A 130 -3.13 -19.91 10.98
C GLN A 130 -4.46 -20.04 11.74
N GLU A 131 -5.03 -21.24 11.85
CA GLU A 131 -6.22 -21.48 12.68
C GLU A 131 -5.99 -21.09 14.14
N LYS A 132 -4.89 -21.56 14.75
CA LYS A 132 -4.51 -21.21 16.13
C LYS A 132 -4.37 -19.69 16.32
N LEU A 133 -3.65 -19.03 15.41
CA LEU A 133 -3.47 -17.58 15.42
C LEU A 133 -4.80 -16.84 15.25
N GLY A 134 -5.67 -17.35 14.38
CA GLY A 134 -7.01 -16.81 14.15
C GLY A 134 -7.87 -16.83 15.40
N VAL A 135 -7.88 -17.95 16.12
CA VAL A 135 -8.63 -18.06 17.39
C VAL A 135 -8.12 -17.04 18.41
N LEU A 136 -6.81 -16.95 18.62
CA LEU A 136 -6.22 -15.99 19.57
C LEU A 136 -6.52 -14.54 19.16
N TYR A 137 -6.33 -14.21 17.89
CA TYR A 137 -6.57 -12.86 17.38
C TYR A 137 -8.06 -12.48 17.45
N LYS A 138 -8.98 -13.43 17.17
CA LYS A 138 -10.42 -13.24 17.35
C LYS A 138 -10.77 -12.95 18.82
N THR A 139 -10.18 -13.68 19.76
CA THR A 139 -10.34 -13.43 21.20
C THR A 139 -9.87 -12.03 21.57
N LEU A 140 -8.67 -11.62 21.12
CA LEU A 140 -8.16 -10.26 21.35
C LEU A 140 -9.06 -9.17 20.77
N LEU A 141 -9.69 -9.41 19.62
CA LEU A 141 -10.66 -8.49 19.07
C LEU A 141 -11.93 -8.44 19.92
N THR A 142 -12.49 -9.58 20.34
CA THR A 142 -13.71 -9.64 21.15
C THR A 142 -13.52 -8.97 22.51
N ASP A 143 -12.41 -9.26 23.19
CA ASP A 143 -12.22 -8.91 24.58
C ASP A 143 -11.60 -7.51 24.78
N ARG A 144 -11.29 -6.79 23.69
CA ARG A 144 -10.56 -5.50 23.74
C ARG A 144 -11.24 -4.38 24.54
N VAL A 145 -12.56 -4.44 24.69
CA VAL A 145 -13.35 -3.37 25.33
C VAL A 145 -13.08 -3.37 26.83
N GLY A 146 -12.66 -2.23 27.37
CA GLY A 146 -12.33 -2.09 28.79
C GLY A 146 -10.94 -2.59 29.18
N GLN A 147 -10.15 -3.10 28.22
CA GLN A 147 -8.77 -3.53 28.46
C GLN A 147 -7.81 -2.36 28.33
N PHE A 148 -6.90 -2.23 29.30
CA PHE A 148 -5.87 -1.19 29.30
C PHE A 148 -4.97 -1.31 28.07
N GLU A 149 -4.75 -0.19 27.36
CA GLU A 149 -3.86 -0.10 26.18
C GLU A 149 -4.19 -1.08 25.04
N SER A 150 -5.41 -1.61 24.96
CA SER A 150 -5.77 -2.64 23.98
C SER A 150 -5.60 -2.18 22.53
N GLN A 151 -5.89 -0.91 22.24
CA GLN A 151 -5.65 -0.31 20.92
C GLN A 151 -4.15 -0.38 20.55
N LYS A 152 -3.26 0.02 21.46
CA LYS A 152 -1.81 0.02 21.23
C LYS A 152 -1.24 -1.39 21.12
N ILE A 153 -1.76 -2.34 21.92
CA ILE A 153 -1.41 -3.76 21.81
C ILE A 153 -1.81 -4.30 20.44
N LEU A 154 -3.06 -4.07 20.01
CA LEU A 154 -3.57 -4.55 18.72
C LEU A 154 -2.87 -3.88 17.53
N PHE A 155 -2.54 -2.59 17.63
CA PHE A 155 -1.72 -1.88 16.66
C PHE A 155 -0.35 -2.56 16.47
N SER A 156 0.36 -2.77 17.58
CA SER A 156 1.71 -3.34 17.58
C SER A 156 1.70 -4.79 17.09
N LEU A 157 0.74 -5.58 17.56
CA LEU A 157 0.57 -6.97 17.16
C LEU A 157 0.21 -7.10 15.68
N SER A 158 -0.72 -6.28 15.17
CA SER A 158 -1.09 -6.29 13.74
C SER A 158 0.09 -5.91 12.86
N THR A 159 0.89 -4.93 13.30
CA THR A 159 2.12 -4.52 12.61
C THR A 159 3.13 -5.66 12.57
N TYR A 160 3.36 -6.33 13.71
CA TYR A 160 4.24 -7.48 13.81
C TYR A 160 3.78 -8.65 12.92
N LEU A 161 2.48 -8.99 12.95
CA LEU A 161 1.90 -10.05 12.14
C LEU A 161 1.97 -9.73 10.64
N ARG A 162 1.69 -8.48 10.24
CA ARG A 162 1.90 -8.02 8.85
C ARG A 162 3.32 -8.32 8.38
N TYR A 163 4.34 -7.92 9.15
CA TYR A 163 5.74 -8.19 8.79
C TYR A 163 6.07 -9.68 8.77
N THR A 164 5.60 -10.43 9.76
CA THR A 164 5.85 -11.88 9.88
C THR A 164 5.29 -12.63 8.67
N PHE A 165 4.04 -12.35 8.28
CA PHE A 165 3.41 -12.96 7.12
C PHE A 165 4.06 -12.51 5.81
N ALA A 166 4.47 -11.23 5.70
CA ALA A 166 5.18 -10.73 4.52
C ALA A 166 6.53 -11.44 4.32
N GLN A 167 7.32 -11.62 5.39
CA GLN A 167 8.60 -12.35 5.36
C GLN A 167 8.39 -13.84 5.01
N ALA A 168 7.25 -14.41 5.35
CA ALA A 168 6.88 -15.76 4.95
C ALA A 168 6.43 -15.88 3.48
N GLY A 169 6.30 -14.77 2.73
CA GLY A 169 5.80 -14.73 1.36
C GLY A 169 4.27 -14.71 1.26
N LEU A 170 3.56 -14.50 2.37
CA LEU A 170 2.09 -14.46 2.43
C LEU A 170 1.59 -13.02 2.27
N VAL A 171 1.97 -12.36 1.17
CA VAL A 171 1.76 -10.91 0.95
C VAL A 171 0.27 -10.53 1.01
N GLY A 172 -0.61 -11.39 0.48
CA GLY A 172 -2.07 -11.18 0.55
C GLY A 172 -2.60 -11.09 1.98
N LEU A 173 -2.25 -12.05 2.84
CA LEU A 173 -2.66 -12.04 4.26
C LEU A 173 -1.97 -10.92 5.05
N ALA A 174 -0.71 -10.62 4.75
CA ALA A 174 -0.02 -9.47 5.33
C ALA A 174 -0.78 -8.16 5.04
N GLY A 175 -1.27 -7.97 3.81
CA GLY A 175 -2.08 -6.81 3.47
C GLY A 175 -3.40 -6.71 4.23
N LEU A 176 -4.02 -7.82 4.61
CA LEU A 176 -5.22 -7.78 5.46
C LEU A 176 -4.90 -7.32 6.90
N PHE A 177 -3.73 -7.69 7.44
CA PHE A 177 -3.29 -7.16 8.74
C PHE A 177 -2.96 -5.66 8.68
N ASP A 178 -2.57 -5.13 7.52
CA ASP A 178 -2.28 -3.70 7.35
C ASP A 178 -3.49 -2.82 7.69
N HIS A 179 -4.70 -3.23 7.29
CA HIS A 179 -5.92 -2.55 7.67
C HIS A 179 -6.06 -2.44 9.20
N TYR A 180 -5.82 -3.55 9.90
CA TYR A 180 -5.91 -3.56 11.37
C TYR A 180 -4.86 -2.67 12.01
N ALA A 181 -3.63 -2.68 11.47
CA ALA A 181 -2.54 -1.85 11.97
C ALA A 181 -2.76 -0.35 11.69
N VAL A 182 -3.03 0.03 10.45
CA VAL A 182 -2.92 1.43 10.00
C VAL A 182 -4.26 2.15 9.96
N ASP A 183 -5.38 1.44 9.78
CA ASP A 183 -6.70 2.08 9.74
C ASP A 183 -7.46 1.88 11.05
N LYS A 184 -7.57 0.63 11.52
CA LYS A 184 -8.47 0.30 12.64
C LYS A 184 -7.92 0.67 14.00
N PHE A 185 -6.63 0.41 14.23
CA PHE A 185 -6.00 0.60 15.53
C PHE A 185 -4.90 1.65 15.52
N CYS A 186 -4.71 2.41 14.42
CA CYS A 186 -3.58 3.33 14.36
C CYS A 186 -3.60 4.30 15.55
N TYR A 187 -2.48 4.32 16.25
CA TYR A 187 -2.30 5.06 17.49
C TYR A 187 -1.68 6.44 17.26
N SER A 188 -1.01 6.65 16.12
CA SER A 188 -0.24 7.87 15.82
C SER A 188 -0.54 8.51 14.46
N CYS A 189 -1.57 8.05 13.75
CA CYS A 189 -1.87 8.54 12.40
C CYS A 189 -2.81 9.75 12.47
N VAL A 190 -2.42 10.84 11.81
CA VAL A 190 -3.40 11.80 11.28
C VAL A 190 -4.07 11.09 10.12
N THR A 191 -5.34 10.68 10.29
CA THR A 191 -6.13 10.10 9.19
C THR A 191 -6.38 11.17 8.15
N TYR A 192 -5.49 11.28 7.16
CA TYR A 192 -5.72 12.05 5.96
C TYR A 192 -6.75 11.31 5.10
N GLY A 193 -8.02 11.60 5.35
CA GLY A 193 -9.13 11.23 4.47
C GLY A 193 -9.60 9.78 4.58
N THR A 194 -10.91 9.63 4.59
CA THR A 194 -11.67 8.38 4.52
C THR A 194 -11.64 7.82 3.10
N PHE A 195 -10.46 7.56 2.54
CA PHE A 195 -10.38 6.94 1.22
C PHE A 195 -10.59 5.44 1.39
N GLU A 196 -11.66 4.90 0.82
CA GLU A 196 -12.10 3.51 0.99
C GLU A 196 -11.07 2.49 0.46
N TYR A 197 -10.11 2.95 -0.36
CA TYR A 197 -8.98 2.17 -0.84
C TYR A 197 -7.76 2.16 0.10
N THR A 198 -7.83 2.80 1.28
CA THR A 198 -6.81 2.60 2.34
C THR A 198 -6.72 1.13 2.71
N LEU A 199 -7.85 0.42 2.69
CA LEU A 199 -7.98 -1.03 2.90
C LEU A 199 -7.05 -1.87 2.02
N ILE A 200 -6.70 -1.38 0.83
CA ILE A 200 -5.86 -2.12 -0.13
C ILE A 200 -4.56 -1.41 -0.46
N ARG A 201 -4.20 -0.32 0.24
CA ARG A 201 -2.99 0.46 -0.05
C ARG A 201 -1.71 -0.39 0.08
N TYR A 202 -1.61 -1.23 1.11
CA TYR A 202 -0.49 -2.15 1.24
C TYR A 202 -0.42 -3.14 0.07
N LEU A 203 -1.57 -3.73 -0.31
CA LEU A 203 -1.64 -4.66 -1.43
C LEU A 203 -1.29 -3.95 -2.74
N ASP A 204 -1.73 -2.72 -2.92
CA ASP A 204 -1.38 -1.91 -4.08
C ASP A 204 0.13 -1.68 -4.18
N ARG A 205 0.77 -1.51 -3.03
CA ARG A 205 2.20 -1.28 -2.92
C ARG A 205 3.04 -2.55 -3.13
N TYR A 206 2.66 -3.66 -2.51
CA TYR A 206 3.54 -4.82 -2.37
C TYR A 206 3.04 -6.09 -3.04
N ALA A 207 1.74 -6.23 -3.31
CA ALA A 207 1.20 -7.44 -3.92
C ALA A 207 1.47 -7.48 -5.43
N SER A 208 1.88 -8.65 -5.91
CA SER A 208 1.87 -9.00 -7.33
C SER A 208 0.46 -9.41 -7.79
N THR A 209 0.28 -9.60 -9.09
CA THR A 209 -0.97 -10.17 -9.63
C THR A 209 -1.24 -11.57 -9.08
N ALA A 210 -0.19 -12.39 -8.90
CA ALA A 210 -0.33 -13.74 -8.34
C ALA A 210 -0.77 -13.74 -6.87
N ASP A 211 -0.29 -12.79 -6.07
CA ASP A 211 -0.70 -12.63 -4.67
C ASP A 211 -2.18 -12.27 -4.55
N LEU A 212 -2.66 -11.37 -5.41
CA LEU A 212 -4.07 -10.96 -5.46
C LEU A 212 -4.98 -12.09 -5.92
N GLU A 213 -4.53 -12.89 -6.90
CA GLU A 213 -5.26 -14.09 -7.34
C GLU A 213 -5.31 -15.15 -6.24
N ALA A 214 -4.22 -15.36 -5.50
CA ALA A 214 -4.20 -16.25 -4.34
C ALA A 214 -5.16 -15.75 -3.24
N LEU A 215 -5.16 -14.45 -2.95
CA LEU A 215 -6.08 -13.85 -1.98
C LEU A 215 -7.55 -13.99 -2.42
N LEU A 216 -7.86 -13.78 -3.69
CA LEU A 216 -9.20 -14.00 -4.25
C LEU A 216 -9.63 -15.47 -4.14
N LYS A 217 -8.73 -16.43 -4.34
CA LYS A 217 -9.02 -17.85 -4.10
C LYS A 217 -9.38 -18.11 -2.64
N VAL A 218 -8.64 -17.54 -1.70
CA VAL A 218 -8.97 -17.61 -0.26
C VAL A 218 -10.34 -16.99 0.01
N TYR A 219 -10.61 -15.82 -0.56
CA TYR A 219 -11.89 -15.12 -0.41
C TYR A 219 -13.09 -15.99 -0.82
N HIS A 220 -12.99 -16.70 -1.95
CA HIS A 220 -14.08 -17.50 -2.50
C HIS A 220 -14.19 -18.91 -1.91
N ARG A 221 -13.16 -19.39 -1.21
CA ARG A 221 -13.16 -20.71 -0.58
C ARG A 221 -14.18 -20.79 0.55
N ALA A 222 -14.93 -21.89 0.65
CA ALA A 222 -15.95 -22.08 1.69
C ALA A 222 -15.34 -22.48 3.04
N ASP A 223 -14.32 -23.35 3.02
CA ASP A 223 -13.54 -23.72 4.19
C ASP A 223 -12.49 -22.64 4.46
N LYS A 224 -12.87 -21.50 5.04
CA LYS A 224 -11.89 -20.56 5.59
C LYS A 224 -11.45 -21.02 6.98
N ASN A 225 -10.20 -20.76 7.35
CA ASN A 225 -9.78 -20.88 8.75
C ASN A 225 -10.22 -19.62 9.53
N THR A 226 -10.19 -19.67 10.86
CA THR A 226 -10.63 -18.57 11.72
C THR A 226 -9.87 -17.27 11.43
N LEU A 227 -8.58 -17.34 11.07
CA LEU A 227 -7.79 -16.15 10.77
C LEU A 227 -8.27 -15.48 9.48
N GLU A 228 -8.44 -16.26 8.41
CA GLU A 228 -8.96 -15.79 7.13
C GLU A 228 -10.35 -15.15 7.29
N GLU A 229 -11.25 -15.77 8.07
CA GLU A 229 -12.57 -15.20 8.36
C GLU A 229 -12.49 -13.85 9.07
N VAL A 230 -11.63 -13.74 10.10
CA VAL A 230 -11.45 -12.52 10.88
C VAL A 230 -10.86 -11.41 10.02
N LEU A 231 -9.84 -11.72 9.24
CA LEU A 231 -9.10 -10.74 8.46
C LEU A 231 -9.87 -10.26 7.23
N LEU A 232 -10.70 -11.10 6.63
CA LEU A 232 -11.52 -10.73 5.47
C LEU A 232 -12.79 -9.96 5.85
N LYS A 233 -13.23 -10.00 7.12
CA LYS A 233 -14.47 -9.34 7.57
C LYS A 233 -14.60 -7.85 7.18
N PRO A 234 -13.53 -7.02 7.26
CA PRO A 234 -13.61 -5.62 6.82
C PRO A 234 -13.78 -5.44 5.30
N HIS A 235 -13.42 -6.46 4.52
CA HIS A 235 -13.49 -6.47 3.06
C HIS A 235 -14.78 -7.15 2.62
N SER A 236 -15.91 -6.46 2.75
CA SER A 236 -17.25 -7.03 2.50
C SER A 236 -17.47 -7.55 1.08
N HIS A 237 -16.66 -7.10 0.11
CA HIS A 237 -16.74 -7.49 -1.29
C HIS A 237 -15.37 -7.86 -1.85
N PRO A 238 -15.27 -8.92 -2.69
CA PRO A 238 -14.01 -9.26 -3.38
C PRO A 238 -13.61 -8.22 -4.42
N HIS A 239 -14.52 -7.32 -4.76
CA HIS A 239 -14.37 -6.33 -5.83
C HIS A 239 -13.23 -5.34 -5.57
N TYR A 240 -12.86 -5.04 -4.32
CA TYR A 240 -11.66 -4.25 -4.03
C TYR A 240 -10.39 -4.93 -4.57
N PHE A 241 -10.27 -6.24 -4.37
CA PHE A 241 -9.12 -7.01 -4.84
C PHE A 241 -9.16 -7.22 -6.36
N GLN A 242 -10.35 -7.36 -6.95
CA GLN A 242 -10.51 -7.43 -8.40
C GLN A 242 -10.18 -6.10 -9.09
N ASP A 243 -10.63 -4.97 -8.53
CA ASP A 243 -10.31 -3.64 -9.06
C ASP A 243 -8.79 -3.42 -9.05
N LEU A 244 -8.15 -3.73 -7.92
CA LEU A 244 -6.70 -3.65 -7.80
C LEU A 244 -5.97 -4.62 -8.75
N LEU A 245 -6.44 -5.86 -8.89
CA LEU A 245 -5.87 -6.82 -9.83
C LEU A 245 -5.95 -6.30 -11.27
N ALA A 246 -7.08 -5.70 -11.67
CA ALA A 246 -7.23 -5.08 -12.97
C ALA A 246 -6.28 -3.88 -13.16
N THR A 247 -6.14 -3.03 -12.15
CA THR A 247 -5.18 -1.93 -12.17
C THR A 247 -3.73 -2.43 -12.29
N LYS A 248 -3.37 -3.53 -11.61
CA LYS A 248 -2.04 -4.17 -11.76
C LYS A 248 -1.81 -4.74 -13.17
N TYR A 249 -2.85 -5.26 -13.83
CA TYR A 249 -2.78 -5.63 -15.25
C TYR A 249 -2.57 -4.40 -16.15
N LEU A 250 -3.30 -3.31 -15.93
CA LEU A 250 -3.12 -2.06 -16.67
C LEU A 250 -1.71 -1.47 -16.51
N ARG A 251 -1.10 -1.59 -15.32
CA ARG A 251 0.30 -1.17 -15.08
C ARG A 251 1.33 -1.90 -15.94
N ARG A 252 0.94 -3.03 -16.54
CA ARG A 252 1.77 -3.82 -17.46
C ARG A 252 1.34 -3.67 -18.92
N GLY A 253 0.38 -2.80 -19.20
CA GLY A 253 -0.24 -2.66 -20.52
C GLY A 253 -1.14 -3.84 -20.90
N ASP A 254 -1.49 -4.71 -19.97
CA ASP A 254 -2.31 -5.90 -20.22
C ASP A 254 -3.80 -5.56 -20.15
N VAL A 255 -4.28 -4.93 -21.21
CA VAL A 255 -5.67 -4.45 -21.33
C VAL A 255 -6.66 -5.61 -21.33
N ILE A 256 -6.31 -6.77 -21.90
CA ILE A 256 -7.21 -7.91 -22.03
C ILE A 256 -7.51 -8.53 -20.66
N ASN A 257 -6.47 -8.81 -19.85
CA ASN A 257 -6.68 -9.37 -18.52
C ASN A 257 -7.29 -8.35 -17.55
N ALA A 258 -6.94 -7.07 -17.69
CA ALA A 258 -7.61 -5.99 -16.96
C ALA A 258 -9.12 -5.99 -17.25
N LEU A 259 -9.51 -6.02 -18.53
CA LEU A 259 -10.92 -6.05 -18.93
C LEU A 259 -11.64 -7.31 -18.44
N GLY A 260 -11.02 -8.48 -18.60
CA GLY A 260 -11.57 -9.75 -18.10
C GLY A 260 -11.81 -9.75 -16.59
N THR A 261 -10.98 -9.02 -15.84
CA THR A 261 -11.15 -8.85 -14.39
C THR A 261 -12.25 -7.83 -14.06
N LEU A 262 -12.27 -6.67 -14.71
CA LEU A 262 -13.26 -5.61 -14.48
C LEU A 262 -14.70 -6.05 -14.81
N ARG A 263 -14.88 -6.95 -15.79
CA ARG A 263 -16.19 -7.53 -16.11
C ARG A 263 -16.82 -8.34 -14.98
N LYS A 264 -16.04 -8.75 -13.98
CA LYS A 264 -16.51 -9.46 -12.79
C LYS A 264 -17.04 -8.51 -11.70
N ILE A 265 -16.84 -7.20 -11.89
CA ILE A 265 -17.24 -6.15 -10.95
C ILE A 265 -18.57 -5.53 -11.43
N PRO A 266 -19.62 -5.47 -10.58
CA PRO A 266 -20.87 -4.78 -10.90
C PRO A 266 -20.67 -3.29 -11.11
N ASP A 267 -21.41 -2.67 -12.04
CA ASP A 267 -21.26 -1.23 -12.36
C ASP A 267 -21.50 -0.31 -11.16
N GLY A 268 -22.45 -0.68 -10.31
CA GLY A 268 -22.76 0.06 -9.10
C GLY A 268 -21.60 0.12 -8.10
N PHE A 269 -20.60 -0.77 -8.19
CA PHE A 269 -19.49 -0.84 -7.23
C PHE A 269 -18.78 0.51 -7.08
N TRP A 270 -18.32 1.13 -8.17
CA TRP A 270 -17.59 2.40 -8.09
C TRP A 270 -18.46 3.57 -7.62
N SER A 271 -19.78 3.49 -7.83
CA SER A 271 -20.72 4.51 -7.36
C SER A 271 -20.94 4.51 -5.84
N THR A 272 -20.52 3.44 -5.15
CA THR A 272 -20.62 3.34 -3.68
C THR A 272 -19.56 4.16 -2.94
N PHE A 273 -18.56 4.70 -3.65
CA PHE A 273 -17.46 5.46 -3.04
C PHE A 273 -17.56 6.94 -3.41
N ALA A 274 -17.55 7.81 -2.40
CA ALA A 274 -17.67 9.26 -2.62
C ALA A 274 -16.54 9.80 -3.50
N ASN A 275 -15.33 9.26 -3.34
CA ASN A 275 -14.14 9.75 -4.03
C ASN A 275 -13.96 9.15 -5.45
N ALA A 276 -14.47 7.94 -5.69
CA ALA A 276 -14.32 7.30 -7.01
C ALA A 276 -15.02 8.10 -8.12
N GLN A 277 -16.14 8.76 -7.81
CA GLN A 277 -16.83 9.63 -8.74
C GLN A 277 -15.95 10.80 -9.18
N TYR A 278 -15.23 11.43 -8.26
CA TYR A 278 -14.31 12.54 -8.57
C TYR A 278 -13.14 12.10 -9.46
N TYR A 279 -12.66 10.87 -9.33
CA TYR A 279 -11.55 10.36 -10.13
C TYR A 279 -11.96 9.75 -11.48
N LEU A 280 -13.27 9.58 -11.70
CA LEU A 280 -13.83 8.98 -12.91
C LEU A 280 -14.81 9.93 -13.64
N ASP A 281 -14.78 11.23 -13.34
CA ASP A 281 -15.66 12.27 -13.94
C ASP A 281 -15.15 12.88 -15.26
N ARG A 282 -14.12 12.26 -15.87
CA ARG A 282 -13.46 12.74 -17.08
C ARG A 282 -13.37 11.65 -18.13
N ASP A 283 -13.66 12.01 -19.38
CA ASP A 283 -13.37 11.15 -20.52
C ASP A 283 -11.85 11.16 -20.78
N PRO A 284 -11.12 10.06 -20.53
CA PRO A 284 -9.67 10.05 -20.72
C PRO A 284 -9.28 10.07 -22.21
N PHE A 285 -10.21 9.80 -23.11
CA PHE A 285 -9.96 9.71 -24.55
C PHE A 285 -10.06 11.04 -25.28
N THR A 286 -10.61 12.06 -24.63
CA THR A 286 -10.74 13.40 -25.19
C THR A 286 -9.61 14.29 -24.69
N VAL A 287 -9.19 15.19 -25.57
CA VAL A 287 -8.50 16.40 -25.14
C VAL A 287 -9.62 17.42 -25.01
N ASN A 288 -9.93 17.89 -23.80
CA ASN A 288 -10.76 19.09 -23.71
C ASN A 288 -9.85 20.27 -24.08
N GLU A 289 -9.90 20.59 -25.37
CA GLU A 289 -9.48 21.71 -26.23
C GLU A 289 -8.20 22.53 -25.93
N GLU A 290 -7.64 22.52 -24.73
CA GLU A 290 -6.40 23.20 -24.36
C GLU A 290 -5.63 22.43 -23.27
N LEU A 291 -5.21 21.21 -23.58
CA LEU A 291 -4.22 20.37 -22.86
C LEU A 291 -4.50 19.93 -21.41
N LEU A 292 -5.59 20.35 -20.76
CA LEU A 292 -5.98 19.85 -19.44
C LEU A 292 -7.51 19.72 -19.39
N ALA A 293 -7.99 18.48 -19.41
CA ALA A 293 -9.43 18.20 -19.46
C ALA A 293 -10.15 18.79 -18.24
N GLY A 294 -11.03 19.78 -18.47
CA GLY A 294 -12.08 20.15 -17.51
C GLY A 294 -13.03 18.98 -17.27
N GLN A 295 -13.68 18.95 -16.11
CA GLN A 295 -14.66 17.92 -15.73
C GLN A 295 -15.73 17.78 -16.81
N THR A 296 -15.99 16.55 -17.24
CA THR A 296 -17.01 16.28 -18.29
C THR A 296 -18.43 16.16 -17.73
N MET A 297 -18.57 16.26 -16.40
CA MET A 297 -19.81 16.03 -15.63
C MET A 297 -20.46 14.66 -15.92
N THR A 298 -19.75 13.77 -16.62
CA THR A 298 -20.14 12.40 -16.93
C THR A 298 -19.21 11.49 -16.14
N THR A 299 -19.78 10.66 -15.26
CA THR A 299 -19.02 9.68 -14.49
C THR A 299 -18.95 8.37 -15.25
N TYR A 300 -17.74 7.85 -15.42
CA TYR A 300 -17.49 6.56 -16.05
C TYR A 300 -17.21 5.49 -14.98
N THR A 301 -17.37 4.23 -15.35
CA THR A 301 -16.76 3.11 -14.64
C THR A 301 -15.37 2.82 -15.21
N LYS A 302 -14.50 2.21 -14.40
CA LYS A 302 -13.22 1.71 -14.93
C LYS A 302 -13.43 0.70 -16.06
N ARG A 303 -14.49 -0.10 -15.97
CA ARG A 303 -14.84 -1.09 -16.99
C ARG A 303 -15.11 -0.41 -18.34
N GLU A 304 -15.96 0.61 -18.39
CA GLU A 304 -16.27 1.34 -19.62
C GLU A 304 -15.03 1.98 -20.24
N ILE A 305 -14.16 2.56 -19.41
CA ILE A 305 -12.89 3.12 -19.87
C ILE A 305 -12.03 2.03 -20.52
N VAL A 306 -11.83 0.90 -19.86
CA VAL A 306 -10.98 -0.18 -20.39
C VAL A 306 -11.62 -0.87 -21.61
N GLU A 307 -12.95 -0.97 -21.67
CA GLU A 307 -13.67 -1.45 -22.87
C GLU A 307 -13.44 -0.54 -24.07
N LYS A 308 -13.54 0.77 -23.88
CA LYS A 308 -13.25 1.76 -24.93
C LYS A 308 -11.77 1.72 -25.35
N LEU A 309 -10.85 1.52 -24.40
CA LEU A 309 -9.42 1.34 -24.69
C LEU A 309 -9.19 0.12 -25.59
N TYR A 310 -9.78 -1.04 -25.26
CA TYR A 310 -9.68 -2.26 -26.05
C TYR A 310 -10.32 -2.12 -27.44
N ALA A 311 -11.51 -1.50 -27.52
CA ALA A 311 -12.22 -1.29 -28.77
C ALA A 311 -11.42 -0.38 -29.72
N LEU A 312 -10.83 0.71 -29.21
CA LEU A 312 -10.01 1.62 -30.00
C LEU A 312 -8.71 0.96 -30.49
N ASP A 313 -8.05 0.14 -29.67
CA ASP A 313 -6.83 -0.57 -30.09
C ASP A 313 -7.14 -1.58 -31.21
N THR A 314 -8.27 -2.28 -31.10
CA THR A 314 -8.76 -3.18 -32.15
C THR A 314 -9.11 -2.42 -33.43
N ALA A 315 -9.86 -1.32 -33.31
CA ALA A 315 -10.28 -0.50 -34.45
C ALA A 315 -9.09 0.17 -35.17
N ALA A 316 -8.04 0.58 -34.44
CA ALA A 316 -6.82 1.12 -35.02
C ALA A 316 -6.11 0.16 -35.98
N VAL A 317 -6.27 -1.16 -35.77
CA VAL A 317 -5.77 -2.19 -36.68
C VAL A 317 -6.71 -2.38 -37.87
N GLN A 318 -8.02 -2.48 -37.59
CA GLN A 318 -9.04 -2.87 -38.56
C GLN A 318 -9.46 -1.76 -39.54
N ASP A 319 -9.37 -0.49 -39.14
CA ASP A 319 -9.72 0.66 -39.98
C ASP A 319 -8.50 1.58 -40.17
N PRO A 320 -7.71 1.36 -41.24
CA PRO A 320 -6.58 2.21 -41.57
C PRO A 320 -6.96 3.68 -41.80
N GLY A 321 -8.17 3.97 -42.24
CA GLY A 321 -8.64 5.32 -42.54
C GLY A 321 -8.83 6.17 -41.27
N GLN A 322 -9.18 5.54 -40.16
CA GLN A 322 -9.33 6.21 -38.85
C GLN A 322 -8.20 5.91 -37.87
N ARG A 323 -7.18 5.16 -38.29
CA ARG A 323 -6.05 4.75 -37.44
C ARG A 323 -5.38 5.92 -36.72
N ALA A 324 -5.16 7.04 -37.40
CA ALA A 324 -4.57 8.25 -36.81
C ALA A 324 -5.37 8.71 -35.60
N ARG A 325 -6.69 8.85 -35.78
CA ARG A 325 -7.64 9.28 -34.74
C ARG A 325 -7.69 8.30 -33.57
N TYR A 326 -7.79 7.00 -33.84
CA TYR A 326 -7.84 5.99 -32.78
C TYR A 326 -6.55 5.93 -31.97
N CYS A 327 -5.39 5.94 -32.63
CA CYS A 327 -4.10 6.01 -31.96
C CYS A 327 -3.95 7.31 -31.16
N PHE A 328 -4.42 8.45 -31.67
CA PHE A 328 -4.42 9.69 -30.92
C PHE A 328 -5.24 9.60 -29.63
N MET A 329 -6.47 9.07 -29.70
CA MET A 329 -7.33 8.86 -28.53
C MET A 329 -6.72 7.90 -27.50
N LEU A 330 -6.07 6.82 -27.96
CA LEU A 330 -5.33 5.90 -27.09
C LEU A 330 -4.15 6.60 -26.41
N GLY A 331 -3.40 7.43 -27.15
CA GLY A 331 -2.31 8.24 -26.61
C GLY A 331 -2.77 9.18 -25.50
N ASN A 332 -3.91 9.84 -25.70
CA ASN A 332 -4.53 10.72 -24.70
C ASN A 332 -4.98 9.94 -23.47
N ALA A 333 -5.61 8.78 -23.62
CA ALA A 333 -6.07 7.99 -22.48
C ALA A 333 -4.92 7.61 -21.55
N TRP A 334 -3.86 7.05 -22.12
CA TRP A 334 -2.68 6.67 -21.34
C TRP A 334 -1.96 7.85 -20.69
N PHE A 335 -1.96 9.03 -21.34
CA PHE A 335 -1.45 10.26 -20.73
C PHE A 335 -2.34 10.70 -19.57
N THR A 336 -3.65 10.74 -19.76
CA THR A 336 -4.62 11.16 -18.75
C THR A 336 -4.58 10.26 -17.52
N PHE A 337 -4.26 8.97 -17.68
CA PHE A 337 -4.03 8.05 -16.56
C PHE A 337 -2.81 8.42 -15.69
N THR A 338 -1.95 9.34 -16.12
CA THR A 338 -0.80 9.83 -15.33
C THR A 338 -1.06 11.17 -14.66
N THR A 339 -2.17 11.85 -15.00
CA THR A 339 -2.46 13.22 -14.56
C THR A 339 -3.82 13.32 -13.89
N HIS A 340 -4.90 13.14 -14.65
CA HIS A 340 -6.27 13.46 -14.21
C HIS A 340 -7.14 12.22 -13.94
N ALA A 341 -6.74 11.06 -14.43
CA ALA A 341 -7.39 9.76 -14.19
C ALA A 341 -6.40 8.76 -13.57
N TRP A 342 -5.54 9.24 -12.65
CA TRP A 342 -4.53 8.44 -11.98
C TRP A 342 -5.09 7.23 -11.24
N PHE A 343 -6.36 7.29 -10.83
CA PHE A 343 -7.09 6.19 -10.22
C PHE A 343 -7.17 4.94 -11.11
N MET A 344 -6.96 5.06 -12.42
CA MET A 344 -6.82 3.92 -13.34
C MET A 344 -5.55 3.12 -13.07
N LEU A 345 -4.48 3.78 -12.61
CA LEU A 345 -3.16 3.21 -12.41
C LEU A 345 -2.71 3.19 -10.95
N SER A 346 -3.31 3.90 -10.00
CA SER A 346 -2.83 3.99 -8.61
C SER A 346 -3.96 4.18 -7.61
N TYR A 347 -3.78 3.69 -6.37
CA TYR A 347 -4.66 3.98 -5.23
C TYR A 347 -3.93 4.65 -4.06
N GLY A 348 -2.66 5.02 -4.23
CA GLY A 348 -1.92 5.86 -3.30
C GLY A 348 -1.79 7.29 -3.83
N ASP A 349 -2.06 8.28 -2.98
CA ASP A 349 -1.70 9.69 -3.20
C ASP A 349 -0.17 9.86 -3.10
N GLY A 350 0.37 10.91 -3.74
CA GLY A 350 1.77 11.11 -4.14
C GLY A 350 2.87 10.72 -3.13
N SER A 351 4.07 10.44 -3.66
CA SER A 351 5.32 10.06 -2.94
C SER A 351 5.28 8.82 -2.02
N ALA A 352 4.10 8.34 -1.64
CA ALA A 352 3.90 7.19 -0.77
C ALA A 352 3.66 5.87 -1.53
N THR A 353 3.58 5.91 -2.86
CA THR A 353 3.77 4.73 -3.71
C THR A 353 5.28 4.57 -3.97
N PRO A 354 5.90 3.42 -3.65
CA PRO A 354 7.33 3.19 -3.83
C PRO A 354 7.71 2.91 -5.29
N ASP A 355 6.82 3.17 -6.24
CA ASP A 355 7.11 2.92 -7.63
C ASP A 355 7.25 4.27 -8.33
N GLU A 356 8.51 4.69 -8.48
CA GLU A 356 8.93 5.66 -9.50
C GLU A 356 8.51 5.21 -10.93
N GLY A 357 7.95 3.99 -11.08
CA GLY A 357 7.47 3.41 -12.33
C GLY A 357 5.94 3.23 -12.51
N VAL A 358 5.05 3.54 -11.55
CA VAL A 358 3.59 3.27 -11.73
C VAL A 358 3.04 3.96 -12.98
N TYR A 359 3.50 5.18 -13.23
CA TYR A 359 3.09 5.99 -14.38
C TYR A 359 3.97 5.79 -15.62
N ALA A 360 5.11 5.10 -15.50
CA ALA A 360 6.04 4.89 -16.61
C ALA A 360 5.36 4.16 -17.78
N ILE A 361 4.49 3.19 -17.48
CA ILE A 361 3.70 2.51 -18.50
C ILE A 361 2.68 3.43 -19.18
N GLY A 362 2.11 4.38 -18.45
CA GLY A 362 1.21 5.40 -18.99
C GLY A 362 1.95 6.30 -19.97
N TYR A 363 3.12 6.82 -19.59
CA TYR A 363 3.98 7.58 -20.48
C TYR A 363 4.45 6.76 -21.68
N LEU A 364 4.92 5.53 -21.47
CA LEU A 364 5.40 4.65 -22.53
C LEU A 364 4.31 4.35 -23.57
N ASN A 365 3.12 3.94 -23.11
CA ASN A 365 2.00 3.65 -24.02
C ASN A 365 1.49 4.92 -24.69
N SER A 366 1.42 6.05 -23.98
CA SER A 366 1.05 7.33 -24.56
C SER A 366 1.97 7.70 -25.73
N ARG A 367 3.29 7.68 -25.51
CA ARG A 367 4.30 7.91 -26.56
C ARG A 367 4.17 6.94 -27.72
N LYS A 368 4.00 5.64 -27.43
CA LYS A 368 3.81 4.59 -28.44
C LYS A 368 2.64 4.92 -29.37
N TYR A 369 1.49 5.28 -28.81
CA TYR A 369 0.30 5.57 -29.59
C TYR A 369 0.38 6.91 -30.32
N PHE A 370 0.98 7.94 -29.73
CA PHE A 370 1.23 9.19 -30.45
C PHE A 370 2.18 9.02 -31.63
N LYS A 371 3.26 8.23 -31.49
CA LYS A 371 4.14 7.89 -32.64
C LYS A 371 3.37 7.14 -33.74
N LYS A 372 2.50 6.20 -33.37
CA LYS A 372 1.63 5.51 -34.34
C LYS A 372 0.66 6.46 -35.04
N ALA A 373 0.09 7.42 -34.31
CA ALA A 373 -0.81 8.43 -34.88
C ALA A 373 -0.05 9.35 -35.86
N LEU A 374 1.12 9.87 -35.46
CA LEU A 374 1.94 10.77 -36.27
C LEU A 374 2.34 10.14 -37.61
N ALA A 375 2.66 8.85 -37.62
CA ALA A 375 3.10 8.13 -38.81
C ALA A 375 2.04 8.05 -39.93
N VAL A 376 0.75 8.27 -39.61
CA VAL A 376 -0.35 8.16 -40.59
C VAL A 376 -1.25 9.39 -40.64
N GLU A 377 -1.11 10.34 -39.72
CA GLU A 377 -1.88 11.59 -39.72
C GLU A 377 -1.44 12.49 -40.88
N GLN A 378 -2.41 13.09 -41.57
CA GLN A 378 -2.17 13.97 -42.72
C GLN A 378 -2.54 15.42 -42.42
N ASP A 379 -3.43 15.65 -41.45
CA ASP A 379 -3.83 16.99 -41.04
C ASP A 379 -2.69 17.67 -40.25
N ARG A 380 -2.19 18.78 -40.77
CA ARG A 380 -1.06 19.50 -40.17
C ARG A 380 -1.36 20.02 -38.75
N ASP A 381 -2.59 20.43 -38.46
CA ASP A 381 -2.96 20.93 -37.13
C ASP A 381 -2.96 19.77 -36.11
N LYS A 382 -3.42 18.58 -36.52
CA LYS A 382 -3.34 17.37 -35.69
C LYS A 382 -1.91 16.86 -35.54
N GLN A 383 -1.09 16.91 -36.59
CA GLN A 383 0.34 16.58 -36.48
C GLN A 383 1.04 17.50 -35.47
N ALA A 384 0.77 18.81 -35.50
CA ALA A 384 1.29 19.77 -34.53
C ALA A 384 0.92 19.37 -33.09
N LYS A 385 -0.35 19.00 -32.85
CA LYS A 385 -0.83 18.49 -31.55
C LYS A 385 -0.07 17.25 -31.10
N ILE A 386 0.10 16.26 -31.98
CA ILE A 386 0.79 15.02 -31.67
C ILE A 386 2.27 15.27 -31.32
N ILE A 387 2.95 16.11 -32.10
CA ILE A 387 4.36 16.45 -31.86
C ILE A 387 4.53 17.20 -30.54
N TYR A 388 3.64 18.13 -30.23
CA TYR A 388 3.63 18.81 -28.93
C TYR A 388 3.55 17.81 -27.76
N MET A 389 2.63 16.84 -27.85
CA MET A 389 2.50 15.79 -26.83
C MET A 389 3.76 14.91 -26.75
N LEU A 390 4.35 14.54 -27.88
CA LEU A 390 5.60 13.77 -27.91
C LEU A 390 6.77 14.53 -27.27
N ALA A 391 6.86 15.84 -27.49
CA ALA A 391 7.85 16.69 -26.83
C ALA A 391 7.64 16.71 -25.31
N HIS A 392 6.40 16.90 -24.85
CA HIS A 392 6.06 16.90 -23.43
C HIS A 392 6.40 15.57 -22.73
N LEU A 393 6.17 14.45 -23.42
CA LEU A 393 6.43 13.10 -22.93
C LEU A 393 7.89 12.64 -23.07
N SER A 394 8.75 13.43 -23.71
CA SER A 394 10.13 13.01 -23.95
C SER A 394 10.95 13.09 -22.67
N GLU A 395 11.72 12.04 -22.39
CA GLU A 395 12.55 11.96 -21.17
C GLU A 395 13.92 12.62 -21.37
N SER A 396 14.46 12.57 -22.60
CA SER A 396 15.77 13.17 -22.90
C SER A 396 15.63 14.57 -23.47
N LYS A 397 16.55 15.46 -23.06
CA LYS A 397 16.70 16.80 -23.64
C LYS A 397 16.85 16.77 -25.16
N LYS A 398 17.61 15.79 -25.67
CA LYS A 398 17.82 15.59 -27.12
C LYS A 398 16.50 15.33 -27.86
N GLU A 399 15.67 14.42 -27.36
CA GLU A 399 14.35 14.15 -27.97
C GLU A 399 13.42 15.37 -27.87
N LYS A 400 13.41 16.07 -26.72
CA LYS A 400 12.63 17.30 -26.55
C LYS A 400 13.00 18.37 -27.60
N VAL A 401 14.30 18.63 -27.77
CA VAL A 401 14.79 19.60 -28.76
C VAL A 401 14.45 19.17 -30.19
N GLU A 402 14.52 17.87 -30.48
CA GLU A 402 14.17 17.36 -31.80
C GLU A 402 12.69 17.56 -32.12
N TYR A 403 11.79 17.21 -31.19
CA TYR A 403 10.36 17.45 -31.37
C TYR A 403 10.01 18.94 -31.38
N ALA A 404 10.69 19.77 -30.59
CA ALA A 404 10.52 21.22 -30.65
C ALA A 404 10.88 21.77 -32.04
N ARG A 405 12.02 21.34 -32.62
CA ARG A 405 12.39 21.72 -33.99
C ARG A 405 11.39 21.24 -35.04
N GLN A 406 10.84 20.03 -34.89
CA GLN A 406 9.79 19.54 -35.79
C GLN A 406 8.50 20.35 -35.63
N TYR A 407 8.18 20.80 -34.42
CA TYR A 407 6.99 21.59 -34.13
C TYR A 407 7.01 22.96 -34.84
N GLU A 408 8.17 23.59 -35.02
CA GLU A 408 8.33 24.84 -35.78
C GLU A 408 7.78 24.74 -37.21
N GLN A 409 7.81 23.55 -37.81
CA GLN A 409 7.27 23.34 -39.16
C GLN A 409 5.76 23.57 -39.24
N TYR A 410 5.08 23.71 -38.11
CA TYR A 410 3.64 23.90 -38.01
C TYR A 410 3.23 25.33 -37.63
N GLU A 411 4.13 26.31 -37.81
CA GLU A 411 3.91 27.71 -37.43
C GLU A 411 2.61 28.33 -37.98
N THR A 412 2.16 27.85 -39.15
CA THR A 412 0.95 28.34 -39.83
C THR A 412 -0.33 27.65 -39.36
N THR A 413 -0.26 26.70 -38.42
CA THR A 413 -1.44 25.97 -37.92
C THR A 413 -2.13 26.73 -36.79
N ALA A 414 -3.44 26.54 -36.64
CA ALA A 414 -4.21 27.21 -35.60
C ALA A 414 -3.78 26.74 -34.20
N PHE A 415 -3.43 25.47 -34.05
CA PHE A 415 -2.92 24.92 -32.80
C PHE A 415 -1.58 25.55 -32.40
N TYR A 416 -0.64 25.69 -33.35
CA TYR A 416 0.63 26.36 -33.08
C TYR A 416 0.44 27.80 -32.60
N GLY A 417 -0.42 28.56 -33.27
CA GLY A 417 -0.73 29.94 -32.86
C GLY A 417 -1.28 30.05 -31.44
N ARG A 418 -2.01 29.04 -30.95
CA ARG A 418 -2.49 28.97 -29.55
C ARG A 418 -1.42 28.48 -28.56
N ARG A 419 -0.48 27.65 -29.01
CA ARG A 419 0.56 27.00 -28.18
C ARG A 419 1.95 27.31 -28.73
N ASN A 420 2.31 28.60 -28.65
CA ASN A 420 3.55 29.19 -29.16
C ASN A 420 4.81 28.41 -28.77
N CYS A 421 5.80 28.35 -29.67
CA CYS A 421 7.05 27.60 -29.57
C CYS A 421 7.94 27.91 -28.37
N LEU A 422 7.83 29.12 -27.82
CA LEU A 422 8.54 29.52 -26.59
C LEU A 422 8.31 28.50 -25.46
N THR A 423 7.11 27.91 -25.38
CA THR A 423 6.79 26.90 -24.36
C THR A 423 7.57 25.59 -24.49
N LEU A 424 7.92 25.13 -25.70
CA LEU A 424 8.68 23.90 -25.91
C LEU A 424 10.19 24.11 -25.80
N HIS A 425 10.69 25.25 -26.27
CA HIS A 425 12.08 25.64 -26.06
C HIS A 425 12.39 25.86 -24.57
N ASP A 426 11.52 26.55 -23.83
CA ASP A 426 11.64 26.70 -22.37
C ASP A 426 11.58 25.35 -21.63
N LEU A 427 10.74 24.41 -22.10
CA LEU A 427 10.66 23.04 -21.56
C LEU A 427 11.93 22.21 -21.82
N ALA A 428 12.62 22.48 -22.94
CA ALA A 428 13.89 21.85 -23.29
C ALA A 428 15.08 22.45 -22.52
N GLU A 429 14.98 23.71 -22.08
CA GLU A 429 16.03 24.40 -21.31
C GLU A 429 15.96 24.15 -19.80
N LYS A 430 14.76 23.95 -19.24
CA LYS A 430 14.55 23.74 -17.78
C LYS A 430 14.92 22.36 -17.23
N ASN A 431 15.38 21.43 -18.06
CA ASN A 431 15.92 20.11 -17.67
C ASN A 431 17.21 19.82 -18.43
#